data_AF-A0A932T459-F1
#
_entry.id   AF-A0A932T459-F1
#
_cell.length_a   1.000
_cell.length_b   1.000
_cell.length_c   1.000
_cell.angle_alpha   90.00
_cell.angle_beta   90.00
_cell.angle_gamma   90.00
#
_symmetry.space_group_name_H-M   'P 1'
#
loop_
_entity.id
_entity.type
_entity.pdbx_description
1 polymer ?
#
loop_
_entity_poly.entity_id
_entity_poly.type
_entity_poly.pdbx_seq_one_letter_code
_entity_poly.pdbx_strand_id
1 'polypeptide(L)'
;LRGEQFLQDERRAVRFQSPEDRKSVWGEFGRTPLVDYTLVPGSTGGRGHWPEAGFVLFAGGGLRMGQVVGETDRRAERAMGRPYTPANVLATLYRVLGIDTERTFQDHAGRPRYILEDHDPIGELL
;
A
#
# COMPACT_ATOMS: atom_id res chain seq x y z
N LEU A 1 23.21 7.65 35.54
CA LEU A 1 23.06 8.68 34.48
C LEU A 1 23.02 8.01 33.10
N ARG A 2 21.88 7.42 32.73
CA ARG A 2 21.63 6.98 31.35
C ARG A 2 20.15 6.61 31.25
N GLY A 3 19.37 7.42 30.57
CA GLY A 3 17.94 7.16 30.42
C GLY A 3 17.18 8.35 29.91
N GLU A 4 17.60 8.94 28.78
CA GLU A 4 16.74 9.81 27.95
C GLU A 4 17.30 9.80 26.52
N GLN A 5 16.84 8.84 25.70
CA GLN A 5 16.91 8.84 24.23
C GLN A 5 16.18 7.59 23.70
N PHE A 6 14.90 7.47 24.07
CA PHE A 6 14.01 6.41 23.57
C PHE A 6 12.67 7.06 23.18
N LEU A 7 12.70 8.07 22.34
CA LEU A 7 11.50 8.78 21.88
C LEU A 7 11.66 9.36 20.46
N GLN A 8 12.32 8.67 19.53
CA GLN A 8 12.24 8.99 18.09
C GLN A 8 12.59 7.76 17.24
N ASP A 9 11.74 6.73 17.22
CA ASP A 9 11.70 5.83 16.06
C ASP A 9 10.44 4.95 16.08
N GLU A 10 9.35 5.41 15.48
CA GLU A 10 8.23 4.53 15.11
C GLU A 10 8.54 3.69 13.85
N ARG A 11 9.82 3.61 13.44
CA ARG A 11 10.30 2.78 12.31
C ARG A 11 10.64 1.35 12.74
N ARG A 12 9.67 0.57 13.21
CA ARG A 12 9.90 -0.87 13.46
C ARG A 12 8.87 -1.73 12.75
N ALA A 13 9.29 -2.19 11.56
CA ALA A 13 8.64 -3.24 10.80
C ALA A 13 8.72 -4.58 11.55
N VAL A 14 7.63 -5.34 11.47
CA VAL A 14 7.50 -6.72 11.99
C VAL A 14 8.35 -7.66 11.14
N ARG A 15 9.14 -8.52 11.80
CA ARG A 15 9.98 -9.54 11.16
C ARG A 15 9.14 -10.80 10.87
N PHE A 16 9.06 -11.19 9.59
CA PHE A 16 8.65 -12.54 9.18
C PHE A 16 9.76 -13.13 8.30
N GLN A 17 10.28 -14.29 8.67
CA GLN A 17 11.25 -15.06 7.89
C GLN A 17 10.68 -16.45 7.62
N SER A 18 10.17 -16.66 6.41
CA SER A 18 9.99 -17.97 5.78
C SER A 18 10.03 -17.76 4.25
N PRO A 19 10.86 -18.52 3.50
CA PRO A 19 11.00 -18.36 2.04
C PRO A 19 9.73 -18.69 1.25
N GLU A 20 8.84 -19.52 1.80
CA GLU A 20 7.59 -19.97 1.19
C GLU A 20 6.37 -19.12 1.55
N ASP A 21 6.48 -18.28 2.58
CA ASP A 21 5.40 -17.39 3.01
C ASP A 21 5.18 -16.26 2.00
N ARG A 22 3.95 -16.13 1.51
CA ARG A 22 3.48 -15.01 0.67
C ARG A 22 2.43 -14.25 1.43
N LYS A 23 2.82 -13.18 2.12
CA LYS A 23 1.92 -12.40 2.97
C LYS A 23 1.96 -10.93 2.55
N SER A 24 0.80 -10.34 2.34
CA SER A 24 0.63 -8.89 2.16
C SER A 24 -0.41 -8.38 3.15
N VAL A 25 -0.11 -7.28 3.82
CA VAL A 25 -1.09 -6.55 4.66
C VAL A 25 -1.21 -5.16 4.07
N TRP A 26 -2.44 -4.75 3.75
CA TRP A 26 -2.73 -3.47 3.13
C TRP A 26 -3.88 -2.76 3.86
N GLY A 27 -3.69 -1.48 4.17
CA GLY A 27 -4.78 -0.55 4.44
C GLY A 27 -5.13 0.21 3.17
N GLU A 28 -6.34 0.02 2.64
CA GLU A 28 -6.78 0.57 1.35
C GLU A 28 -6.77 2.11 1.32
N PHE A 29 -7.03 2.76 2.46
CA PHE A 29 -7.20 4.21 2.55
C PHE A 29 -6.54 4.81 3.80
N GLY A 30 -5.88 5.95 3.61
CA GLY A 30 -5.49 6.85 4.69
C GLY A 30 -6.72 7.52 5.33
N ARG A 31 -6.51 8.09 6.51
CA ARG A 31 -7.48 8.99 7.14
C ARG A 31 -6.95 10.41 7.04
N THR A 32 -7.84 11.37 6.85
CA THR A 32 -7.48 12.79 6.89
C THR A 32 -6.60 13.07 8.12
N PRO A 33 -5.47 13.77 7.97
CA PRO A 33 -4.55 14.01 9.09
C PRO A 33 -5.22 14.79 10.22
N LEU A 34 -6.21 15.61 9.89
CA LEU A 34 -6.97 16.45 10.81
C LEU A 34 -8.41 15.92 10.96
N VAL A 35 -8.93 16.02 12.19
CA VAL A 35 -10.35 15.76 12.48
C VAL A 35 -11.17 16.94 11.98
N ASP A 36 -12.16 16.68 11.14
CA ASP A 36 -13.07 17.70 10.64
C ASP A 36 -14.40 17.65 11.41
N TYR A 37 -14.75 18.77 12.03
CA TYR A 37 -15.98 18.97 12.81
C TYR A 37 -17.08 19.67 12.01
N THR A 38 -16.79 20.05 10.77
CA THR A 38 -17.65 20.92 9.94
C THR A 38 -18.41 20.18 8.84
N LEU A 39 -18.01 18.94 8.51
CA LEU A 39 -18.61 18.16 7.42
C LEU A 39 -20.08 17.79 7.67
N VAL A 40 -20.50 17.67 8.94
CA VAL A 40 -21.88 17.33 9.32
C VAL A 40 -22.31 18.18 10.53
N PRO A 41 -23.32 19.05 10.41
CA PRO A 41 -23.83 19.84 11.53
C PRO A 41 -24.30 18.94 12.69
N GLY A 42 -23.78 19.17 13.90
CA GLY A 42 -24.09 18.36 15.10
C GLY A 42 -23.25 17.09 15.27
N SER A 43 -22.24 16.86 14.42
CA SER A 43 -21.28 15.77 14.54
C SER A 43 -20.26 16.01 15.65
N THR A 44 -19.78 14.92 16.26
CA THR A 44 -18.64 14.92 17.20
C THR A 44 -17.27 15.04 16.50
N GLY A 45 -17.26 15.25 15.18
CA GLY A 45 -16.07 15.32 14.34
C GLY A 45 -15.50 13.95 14.01
N GLY A 46 -14.90 13.81 12.82
CA GLY A 46 -14.30 12.56 12.38
C GLY A 46 -13.17 12.77 11.38
N ARG A 47 -12.33 11.75 11.20
CA ARG A 47 -11.37 11.73 10.08
C ARG A 47 -12.06 11.16 8.84
N GLY A 48 -12.24 11.99 7.83
CA GLY A 48 -12.67 11.61 6.49
C GLY A 48 -11.69 10.67 5.78
N HIS A 49 -12.17 10.10 4.67
CA HIS A 49 -11.39 9.28 3.74
C HIS A 49 -10.30 10.14 3.08
N TRP A 50 -9.05 9.66 3.03
CA TRP A 50 -7.95 10.35 2.37
C TRP A 50 -7.21 9.40 1.40
N PRO A 51 -7.56 9.42 0.09
CA PRO A 51 -6.95 8.53 -0.90
C PRO A 51 -5.54 8.96 -1.36
N GLU A 52 -5.05 10.13 -0.96
CA GLU A 52 -3.82 10.73 -1.47
C GLU A 52 -2.53 10.09 -0.93
N ALA A 53 -2.63 9.33 0.17
CA ALA A 53 -1.52 8.60 0.76
C ALA A 53 -1.98 7.33 1.50
N GLY A 54 -1.20 6.26 1.34
CA GLY A 54 -1.41 4.97 1.99
C GLY A 54 -0.11 4.16 2.01
N PHE A 55 -0.12 2.98 2.64
CA PHE A 55 1.04 2.09 2.69
C PHE A 55 0.64 0.61 2.57
N VAL A 56 1.56 -0.19 2.04
CA VAL A 56 1.44 -1.66 1.94
C VAL A 56 2.67 -2.28 2.58
N LEU A 57 2.47 -3.37 3.31
CA LEU A 57 3.56 -4.21 3.79
C LEU A 57 3.58 -5.52 3.01
N PHE A 58 4.71 -5.81 2.38
CA PHE A 58 5.00 -7.10 1.76
C PHE A 58 5.87 -7.95 2.68
N ALA A 59 5.72 -9.28 2.60
CA ALA A 59 6.61 -10.23 3.23
C ALA A 59 6.73 -11.51 2.39
N GLY A 60 7.98 -11.89 2.13
CA GLY A 60 8.35 -13.12 1.44
C GLY A 60 8.04 -13.10 -0.07
N GLY A 61 7.73 -14.26 -0.64
CA GLY A 61 7.38 -14.38 -2.07
C GLY A 61 8.54 -14.11 -3.05
N GLY A 62 9.79 -14.15 -2.59
CA GLY A 62 10.96 -13.87 -3.41
C GLY A 62 11.19 -12.38 -3.71
N LEU A 63 10.41 -11.49 -3.10
CA LEU A 63 10.62 -10.04 -3.21
C LEU A 63 11.88 -9.60 -2.48
N ARG A 64 12.49 -8.50 -2.95
CA ARG A 64 13.59 -7.81 -2.28
C ARG A 64 13.10 -7.13 -1.00
N MET A 65 13.30 -7.81 0.14
CA MET A 65 12.82 -7.37 1.45
C MET A 65 13.78 -6.40 2.18
N GLY A 66 13.28 -5.73 3.23
CA GLY A 66 14.10 -4.88 4.11
C GLY A 66 14.33 -3.46 3.61
N GLN A 67 13.51 -3.00 2.66
CA GLN A 67 13.57 -1.67 2.07
C GLN A 67 12.25 -0.92 2.22
N VAL A 68 12.32 0.41 2.05
CA VAL A 68 11.17 1.29 1.87
C VAL A 68 11.16 1.74 0.42
N VAL A 69 10.01 1.61 -0.24
CA VAL A 69 9.81 2.04 -1.63
C VAL A 69 8.75 3.13 -1.65
N GLY A 70 9.07 4.25 -2.30
CA GLY A 70 8.24 5.44 -2.31
C GLY A 70 8.45 6.36 -1.10
N GLU A 71 7.89 7.55 -1.19
CA GLU A 71 7.96 8.58 -0.16
C GLU A 71 6.68 9.42 -0.14
N THR A 72 6.44 10.10 0.98
CA THR A 72 5.37 11.09 1.11
C THR A 72 5.95 12.42 1.54
N ASP A 73 5.17 13.50 1.44
CA ASP A 73 5.58 14.79 1.98
C ASP A 73 5.83 14.72 3.50
N ARG A 74 6.39 15.80 4.06
CA ARG A 74 6.73 15.86 5.49
C ARG A 74 5.53 15.61 6.42
N ARG A 75 4.30 15.74 5.93
CA ARG A 75 3.07 15.53 6.70
C ARG A 75 2.42 14.18 6.44
N ALA A 76 3.00 13.34 5.59
CA ALA A 76 2.42 12.10 5.10
C ALA A 76 1.05 12.30 4.41
N GLU A 77 0.83 13.48 3.80
CA GLU A 77 -0.44 13.85 3.18
C GLU A 77 -0.52 13.40 1.72
N ARG A 78 0.60 13.42 0.99
CA ARG A 78 0.64 13.12 -0.44
C ARG A 78 1.89 12.32 -0.80
N ALA A 79 1.76 11.40 -1.75
CA ALA A 79 2.91 10.75 -2.36
C ALA A 79 3.84 11.77 -3.04
N MET A 80 5.15 11.60 -2.86
CA MET A 80 6.21 12.37 -3.51
C MET A 80 6.97 11.46 -4.48
N GLY A 81 7.50 12.03 -5.56
CA GLY A 81 8.20 11.26 -6.60
C GLY A 81 7.24 10.45 -7.49
N ARG A 82 7.56 9.16 -7.72
CA ARG A 82 6.71 8.24 -8.49
C ARG A 82 5.62 7.68 -7.57
N PRO A 83 4.33 7.98 -7.81
CA PRO A 83 3.25 7.39 -7.03
C PRO A 83 3.02 5.94 -7.47
N TYR A 84 2.67 5.09 -6.51
CA TYR A 84 2.16 3.75 -6.78
C TYR A 84 0.67 3.70 -6.49
N THR A 85 -0.04 3.03 -7.38
CA THR A 85 -1.47 2.80 -7.27
C THR A 85 -1.76 1.41 -6.68
N PRO A 86 -3.01 1.15 -6.25
CA PRO A 86 -3.48 -0.20 -5.97
C PRO A 86 -3.16 -1.22 -7.08
N ALA A 87 -3.20 -0.80 -8.34
CA ALA A 87 -2.89 -1.68 -9.46
C ALA A 87 -1.44 -2.14 -9.44
N ASN A 88 -0.48 -1.26 -9.13
CA ASN A 88 0.93 -1.66 -9.05
C ASN A 88 1.18 -2.68 -7.92
N VAL A 89 0.46 -2.52 -6.80
CA VAL A 89 0.49 -3.46 -5.66
C VAL A 89 -0.05 -4.83 -6.08
N LEU A 90 -1.20 -4.86 -6.76
CA LEU A 90 -1.81 -6.09 -7.28
C LEU A 90 -0.93 -6.75 -8.35
N ALA A 91 -0.36 -5.99 -9.28
CA ALA A 91 0.55 -6.50 -10.31
C ALA A 91 1.77 -7.18 -9.67
N THR A 92 2.36 -6.56 -8.64
CA THR A 92 3.47 -7.15 -7.86
C THR A 92 3.06 -8.44 -7.17
N LEU A 93 1.88 -8.46 -6.54
CA LEU A 93 1.37 -9.65 -5.85
C LEU A 93 1.05 -10.79 -6.83
N TYR A 94 0.41 -10.48 -7.95
CA TYR A 94 0.09 -11.45 -8.99
C TYR A 94 1.36 -12.04 -9.62
N ARG A 95 2.40 -11.24 -9.81
CA ARG A 95 3.72 -11.72 -10.25
C ARG A 95 4.29 -12.76 -9.27
N VAL A 96 4.24 -12.49 -7.97
CA VAL A 96 4.70 -13.41 -6.92
C VAL A 96 3.87 -14.69 -6.85
N LEU A 97 2.56 -14.57 -7.10
CA LEU A 97 1.65 -15.71 -7.11
C LEU A 97 1.72 -16.55 -8.40
N GLY A 98 2.38 -16.05 -9.45
CA GLY A 98 2.41 -16.69 -10.76
C GLY A 98 1.12 -16.52 -11.57
N ILE A 99 0.34 -15.47 -11.25
CA ILE A 99 -0.88 -15.11 -11.96
C ILE A 99 -0.49 -14.21 -13.15
N ASP A 100 -0.89 -14.65 -14.34
CA ASP A 100 -0.70 -13.91 -15.58
C ASP A 100 -1.79 -12.83 -15.72
N THR A 101 -1.38 -11.57 -15.57
CA THR A 101 -2.29 -10.41 -15.58
C THR A 101 -2.77 -10.03 -16.97
N GLU A 102 -2.10 -10.49 -18.03
CA GLU A 102 -2.50 -10.25 -19.42
C GLU A 102 -3.69 -11.13 -19.83
N ARG A 103 -4.05 -12.12 -18.99
CA ARG A 103 -5.24 -12.92 -19.23
C ARG A 103 -6.51 -12.08 -19.12
N THR A 104 -7.42 -12.37 -20.02
CA THR A 104 -8.76 -11.78 -20.03
C THR A 104 -9.83 -12.81 -19.70
N PHE A 105 -10.91 -12.36 -19.06
CA PHE A 105 -12.16 -13.10 -18.91
C PHE A 105 -13.31 -12.35 -19.60
N GLN A 106 -14.37 -13.07 -19.97
CA GLN A 106 -15.53 -12.45 -20.61
C GLN A 106 -16.48 -11.88 -19.56
N ASP A 107 -16.91 -10.63 -19.73
CA ASP A 107 -17.99 -10.05 -18.93
C ASP A 107 -19.36 -10.62 -19.35
N HIS A 108 -20.43 -10.21 -18.68
CA HIS A 108 -21.80 -10.67 -18.99
C HIS A 108 -22.30 -10.26 -20.39
N ALA A 109 -21.64 -9.30 -21.04
CA ALA A 109 -21.92 -8.88 -22.40
C ALA A 109 -20.96 -9.55 -23.43
N GLY A 110 -20.10 -10.47 -22.99
CA GLY A 110 -19.12 -11.15 -23.84
C GLY A 110 -17.93 -10.28 -24.25
N ARG A 111 -17.63 -9.21 -23.50
CA ARG A 111 -16.45 -8.38 -23.73
C ARG A 111 -15.26 -8.89 -22.92
N PRO A 112 -14.06 -8.99 -23.53
CA PRO A 112 -12.86 -9.37 -22.79
C PRO A 112 -12.47 -8.26 -21.81
N ARG A 113 -12.24 -8.63 -20.56
CA ARG A 113 -11.72 -7.78 -19.48
C ARG A 113 -10.45 -8.39 -18.94
N TYR A 114 -9.40 -7.59 -18.77
CA TYR A 114 -8.20 -8.04 -18.11
C TYR A 114 -8.46 -8.39 -16.64
N ILE A 115 -7.70 -9.32 -16.09
CA ILE A 115 -7.69 -9.59 -14.65
C ILE A 115 -7.26 -8.33 -13.88
N LEU A 116 -6.35 -7.55 -14.46
CA LEU A 116 -5.89 -6.27 -13.92
C LEU A 116 -5.63 -5.33 -15.09
N GLU A 117 -6.17 -4.11 -15.10
CA GLU A 117 -6.05 -3.19 -16.25
C GLU A 117 -4.63 -2.59 -16.40
N ASP A 118 -3.91 -2.40 -15.30
CA ASP A 118 -2.52 -1.93 -15.29
C ASP A 118 -1.63 -3.04 -14.73
N HIS A 119 -0.66 -3.45 -15.54
CA HIS A 119 0.20 -4.59 -15.28
C HIS A 119 1.58 -4.19 -14.73
N ASP A 120 1.84 -2.90 -14.50
CA ASP A 120 3.16 -2.40 -14.08
C ASP A 120 3.43 -2.75 -12.60
N PRO A 121 4.34 -3.70 -12.29
CA PRO A 121 4.66 -4.02 -10.91
C PRO A 121 5.58 -2.97 -10.30
N ILE A 122 5.73 -3.01 -8.98
CA ILE A 122 6.73 -2.22 -8.26
C ILE A 122 8.10 -2.87 -8.51
N GLY A 123 8.76 -2.40 -9.56
CA GLY A 123 10.04 -2.96 -10.03
C GLY A 123 11.14 -2.97 -8.96
N GLU A 124 11.10 -2.07 -7.99
CA GLU A 124 12.03 -2.00 -6.85
C GLU A 124 11.91 -3.21 -5.90
N LEU A 125 10.78 -3.92 -5.91
CA LEU A 125 10.54 -5.11 -5.09
C LEU A 125 10.88 -6.43 -5.80
N LEU A 126 10.94 -6.45 -7.13
CA LEU A 126 11.31 -7.63 -7.93
C LEU A 126 12.82 -7.78 -8.02
#